data_AF-A0A953MVW5-F1
#
_entry.id   AF-A0A953MVW5-F1
#
_cell.length_a   1.000
_cell.length_b   1.000
_cell.length_c   1.000
_cell.angle_alpha   90.00
_cell.angle_beta   90.00
_cell.angle_gamma   90.00
#
_symmetry.space_group_name_H-M   'P 1'
#
loop_
_entity.id
_entity.type
_entity.pdbx_description
1 polymer ?
#
loop_
_entity_poly.entity_id
_entity_poly.type
_entity_poly.pdbx_seq_one_letter_code
_entity_poly.pdbx_strand_id
1 'polypeptide(L)'
;MRTSDSCIPSNERQALQWLIPALDSPLSDMSHEDFLKAWFSIGYLYGGLHPDEATDHGTEISMKAEGPDRFRLIEPRLIAPFYVQSGWPVVLAPLADEAWARYEDGLLEDDELYCYEALQHGLLKRILIPR
;
A
#
# COMPACT_ATOMS: atom_id res chain seq x y z
N MET A 1 -17.01 9.49 12.67
CA MET A 1 -15.70 9.64 12.03
C MET A 1 -14.80 8.70 12.78
N ARG A 2 -14.37 7.62 12.13
CA ARG A 2 -13.42 6.71 12.76
C ARG A 2 -12.08 7.45 12.84
N THR A 3 -11.28 7.11 13.83
CA THR A 3 -9.98 7.74 14.04
C THR A 3 -9.03 7.51 12.86
N SER A 4 -9.22 6.42 12.12
CA SER A 4 -8.44 6.00 10.96
C SER A 4 -8.82 6.72 9.64
N ASP A 5 -9.99 7.37 9.54
CA ASP A 5 -10.42 8.09 8.31
C ASP A 5 -9.42 9.20 7.92
N SER A 6 -8.75 9.78 8.90
CA SER A 6 -7.72 10.83 8.71
C SER A 6 -6.45 10.30 8.03
N CYS A 7 -6.25 8.98 8.03
CA CYS A 7 -5.12 8.29 7.42
C CYS A 7 -5.38 7.91 5.96
N ILE A 8 -6.56 8.21 5.41
CA ILE A 8 -6.86 7.97 3.99
C ILE A 8 -6.32 9.12 3.14
N PRO A 9 -5.48 8.86 2.12
CA PRO A 9 -4.97 9.92 1.27
C PRO A 9 -6.09 10.63 0.50
N SER A 10 -5.97 11.95 0.38
CA SER A 10 -6.92 12.75 -0.43
C SER A 10 -6.62 12.69 -1.93
N ASN A 11 -5.36 12.39 -2.30
CA ASN A 11 -4.86 12.36 -3.67
C ASN A 11 -3.59 11.49 -3.79
N GLU A 12 -3.21 11.15 -5.02
CA GLU A 12 -2.04 10.32 -5.32
C GLU A 12 -0.72 10.90 -4.77
N ARG A 13 -0.53 12.22 -4.85
CA ARG A 13 0.70 12.86 -4.34
C ARG A 13 0.83 12.66 -2.84
N GLN A 14 -0.25 12.81 -2.10
CA GLN A 14 -0.25 12.60 -0.65
C GLN A 14 -0.01 11.13 -0.30
N ALA A 15 -0.62 10.20 -1.04
CA ALA A 15 -0.38 8.77 -0.85
C ALA A 15 1.11 8.43 -1.03
N LEU A 16 1.75 8.97 -2.09
CA LEU A 16 3.19 8.78 -2.29
C LEU A 16 4.04 9.45 -1.20
N GLN A 17 3.64 10.64 -0.72
CA GLN A 17 4.34 11.33 0.37
C GLN A 17 4.32 10.55 1.69
N TRP A 18 3.24 9.81 1.96
CA TRP A 18 3.13 8.96 3.14
C TRP A 18 3.80 7.60 2.96
N LEU A 19 3.69 7.01 1.77
CA LEU A 19 4.24 5.68 1.50
C LEU A 19 5.77 5.66 1.38
N ILE A 20 6.35 6.59 0.60
CA ILE A 20 7.78 6.53 0.23
C ILE A 20 8.71 6.54 1.46
N PRO A 21 8.51 7.41 2.48
CA PRO A 21 9.36 7.38 3.66
C PRO A 21 9.31 6.04 4.43
N ALA A 22 8.18 5.33 4.38
CA ALA A 22 8.02 4.06 5.08
C ALA A 22 8.79 2.91 4.43
N LEU A 23 9.07 2.98 3.11
CA LEU A 23 9.72 1.89 2.36
C LEU A 23 11.10 1.51 2.87
N ASP A 24 11.82 2.47 3.47
CA ASP A 24 13.19 2.31 3.95
C ASP A 24 13.30 2.52 5.48
N SER A 25 12.17 2.65 6.18
CA SER A 25 12.12 2.92 7.62
C SER A 25 11.91 1.64 8.44
N PRO A 26 12.38 1.59 9.70
CA PRO A 26 12.05 0.49 10.61
C PRO A 26 10.55 0.56 10.98
N LEU A 27 9.75 -0.29 10.35
CA LEU A 27 8.28 -0.25 10.45
C LEU A 27 7.77 -0.51 11.88
N SER A 28 8.47 -1.34 12.65
CA SER A 28 8.17 -1.61 14.06
C SER A 28 8.21 -0.37 14.95
N ASP A 29 9.00 0.63 14.57
CA ASP A 29 9.20 1.85 15.34
C ASP A 29 8.20 2.95 14.94
N MET A 30 7.43 2.73 13.87
CA MET A 30 6.44 3.69 13.38
C MET A 30 5.26 3.77 14.34
N SER A 31 4.78 4.99 14.58
CA SER A 31 3.51 5.22 15.27
C SER A 31 2.36 4.51 14.52
N HIS A 32 1.29 4.17 15.23
CA HIS A 32 0.10 3.58 14.60
C HIS A 32 -0.42 4.44 13.46
N GLU A 33 -0.52 5.75 13.67
CA GLU A 33 -1.02 6.70 12.69
C GLU A 33 -0.12 6.80 11.44
N ASP A 34 1.19 6.86 11.61
CA ASP A 34 2.12 6.95 10.47
C ASP A 34 2.15 5.64 9.68
N PHE A 35 2.05 4.50 10.37
CA PHE A 35 1.93 3.21 9.72
C PHE A 35 0.63 3.12 8.91
N LEU A 36 -0.52 3.48 9.50
CA LEU A 36 -1.81 3.49 8.80
C LEU A 36 -1.78 4.39 7.56
N LYS A 37 -1.18 5.58 7.63
CA LYS A 37 -1.02 6.47 6.47
C LYS A 37 -0.26 5.77 5.34
N ALA A 38 0.83 5.07 5.65
CA ALA A 38 1.59 4.32 4.66
C ALA A 38 0.80 3.11 4.12
N TRP A 39 0.18 2.33 5.01
CA TRP A 39 -0.61 1.15 4.66
C TRP A 39 -1.82 1.50 3.78
N PHE A 40 -2.61 2.50 4.17
CA PHE A 40 -3.78 2.96 3.41
C PHE A 40 -3.37 3.57 2.07
N SER A 41 -2.15 4.12 1.97
CA SER A 41 -1.62 4.58 0.69
C SER A 41 -1.44 3.45 -0.31
N ILE A 42 -1.17 2.22 0.12
CA ILE A 42 -1.13 1.05 -0.77
C ILE A 42 -2.51 0.80 -1.35
N GLY A 43 -3.55 0.62 -0.53
CA GLY A 43 -4.93 0.44 -1.03
C GLY A 43 -5.41 1.62 -1.91
N TYR A 44 -5.02 2.84 -1.55
CA TYR A 44 -5.33 4.04 -2.34
C TYR A 44 -4.63 4.09 -3.70
N LEU A 45 -3.42 3.54 -3.84
CA LEU A 45 -2.64 3.55 -5.08
C LEU A 45 -2.89 2.31 -5.94
N TYR A 46 -3.17 1.17 -5.31
CA TYR A 46 -3.35 -0.12 -5.95
C TYR A 46 -4.73 -0.68 -5.65
N GLY A 47 -5.61 -0.68 -6.65
CA GLY A 47 -6.98 -1.18 -6.47
C GLY A 47 -7.12 -2.70 -6.52
N GLY A 48 -6.01 -3.43 -6.62
CA GLY A 48 -6.00 -4.89 -6.83
C GLY A 48 -4.90 -5.61 -6.07
N LEU A 49 -4.29 -4.98 -5.06
CA LEU A 49 -3.39 -5.67 -4.13
C LEU A 49 -4.18 -6.01 -2.87
N HIS A 50 -4.39 -7.29 -2.62
CA HIS A 50 -5.08 -7.76 -1.42
C HIS A 50 -4.08 -8.05 -0.28
N PRO A 51 -4.39 -7.72 0.99
CA PRO A 51 -3.49 -7.98 2.12
C PRO A 51 -3.06 -9.45 2.26
N ASP A 52 -3.97 -10.40 2.04
CA ASP A 52 -3.66 -11.85 2.09
C ASP A 52 -2.65 -12.27 1.01
N GLU A 53 -2.74 -11.66 -0.18
CA GLU A 53 -1.86 -11.99 -1.30
C GLU A 53 -0.45 -11.40 -1.13
N ALA A 54 -0.26 -10.56 -0.12
CA ALA A 54 1.05 -10.04 0.25
C ALA A 54 1.88 -11.09 1.00
N THR A 55 1.25 -12.05 1.68
CA THR A 55 1.93 -13.17 2.35
C THR A 55 1.83 -14.47 1.55
N ASP A 56 0.85 -14.57 0.63
CA ASP A 56 0.75 -15.63 -0.39
C ASP A 56 1.08 -15.11 -1.80
N HIS A 57 2.28 -14.55 -1.96
CA HIS A 57 2.74 -13.97 -3.23
C HIS A 57 3.56 -14.94 -4.12
N GLY A 58 3.71 -16.20 -3.72
CA GLY A 58 4.57 -17.18 -4.40
C GLY A 58 6.06 -16.80 -4.37
N THR A 59 6.89 -17.40 -5.23
CA THR A 59 8.36 -17.17 -5.24
C THR A 59 8.89 -16.58 -6.55
N GLU A 60 8.07 -16.49 -7.58
CA GLU A 60 8.50 -15.97 -8.89
C GLU A 60 8.46 -14.44 -8.90
N ILE A 61 9.58 -13.82 -9.28
CA ILE A 61 9.76 -12.37 -9.32
C ILE A 61 10.01 -11.93 -10.76
N SER A 62 9.27 -10.91 -11.20
CA SER A 62 9.45 -10.27 -12.51
C SER A 62 10.10 -8.90 -12.36
N MET A 63 11.02 -8.60 -13.29
CA MET A 63 11.67 -7.29 -13.41
C MET A 63 10.98 -6.38 -14.44
N LYS A 64 9.90 -6.85 -15.07
CA LYS A 64 9.19 -6.04 -16.06
C LYS A 64 8.56 -4.84 -15.37
N ALA A 65 8.90 -3.63 -15.79
CA ALA A 65 8.33 -2.41 -15.21
C ALA A 65 6.92 -2.16 -15.75
N GLU A 66 5.98 -3.08 -15.56
CA GLU A 66 4.59 -2.95 -16.01
C GLU A 66 3.79 -2.14 -14.99
N GLY A 67 3.64 -0.84 -15.23
CA GLY A 67 2.94 0.08 -14.33
C GLY A 67 2.87 1.50 -14.89
N PRO A 68 2.22 2.44 -14.18
CA PRO A 68 2.08 3.81 -14.66
C PRO A 68 3.45 4.50 -14.81
N ASP A 69 3.72 5.10 -15.97
CA ASP A 69 5.01 5.77 -16.26
C ASP A 69 5.42 6.79 -15.19
N ARG A 70 4.45 7.44 -14.56
CA ARG A 70 4.70 8.41 -13.48
C ARG A 70 5.37 7.81 -12.24
N PHE A 71 5.10 6.56 -11.88
CA PHE A 71 5.79 5.92 -10.76
C PHE A 71 7.23 5.57 -11.12
N ARG A 72 7.53 5.27 -12.41
CA ARG A 72 8.91 5.03 -12.88
C ARG A 72 9.85 6.20 -12.59
N LEU A 73 9.31 7.42 -12.60
CA LEU A 73 10.09 8.64 -12.36
C LEU A 73 10.22 9.02 -10.87
N ILE A 74 9.28 8.59 -10.03
CA ILE A 74 9.21 9.00 -8.62
C ILE A 74 9.87 7.95 -7.73
N GLU A 75 9.42 6.71 -7.81
CA GLU A 75 9.93 5.58 -7.04
C GLU A 75 9.71 4.30 -7.85
N PRO A 76 10.69 3.87 -8.67
CA PRO A 76 10.52 2.74 -9.59
C PRO A 76 10.30 1.41 -8.88
N ARG A 77 10.71 1.28 -7.61
CA ARG A 77 10.50 0.06 -6.80
C ARG A 77 9.01 -0.25 -6.59
N LEU A 78 8.14 0.76 -6.71
CA LEU A 78 6.68 0.61 -6.67
C LEU A 78 6.10 -0.09 -7.90
N ILE A 79 6.88 -0.30 -8.97
CA ILE A 79 6.44 -1.04 -10.16
C ILE A 79 7.21 -2.36 -10.31
N ALA A 80 8.53 -2.34 -10.09
CA ALA A 80 9.36 -3.51 -10.24
C ALA A 80 10.56 -3.48 -9.27
N PRO A 81 11.02 -4.64 -8.77
CA PRO A 81 10.47 -5.98 -9.00
C PRO A 81 9.11 -6.21 -8.33
N PHE A 82 8.33 -7.16 -8.87
CA PHE A 82 7.04 -7.58 -8.30
C PHE A 82 6.88 -9.11 -8.33
N TYR A 83 6.08 -9.64 -7.42
CA TYR A 83 5.72 -11.05 -7.37
C TYR A 83 4.71 -11.40 -8.46
N VAL A 84 5.02 -12.37 -9.31
CA VAL A 84 4.20 -12.70 -10.49
C VAL A 84 2.80 -13.19 -10.11
N GLN A 85 2.67 -13.93 -9.00
CA GLN A 85 1.41 -14.51 -8.56
C GLN A 85 0.43 -13.44 -8.05
N SER A 86 0.89 -12.55 -7.16
CA SER A 86 0.02 -11.57 -6.51
C SER A 86 0.07 -10.17 -7.10
N GLY A 87 1.04 -9.88 -7.97
CA GLY A 87 1.27 -8.54 -8.49
C GLY A 87 1.88 -7.56 -7.49
N TRP A 88 2.15 -7.99 -6.24
CA TRP A 88 2.73 -7.14 -5.21
C TRP A 88 4.15 -6.68 -5.59
N PRO A 89 4.42 -5.36 -5.60
CA PRO A 89 5.79 -4.88 -5.64
C PRO A 89 6.57 -5.42 -4.45
N VAL A 90 7.77 -5.95 -4.69
CA VAL A 90 8.60 -6.58 -3.64
C VAL A 90 8.91 -5.59 -2.52
N VAL A 91 9.06 -4.31 -2.83
CA VAL A 91 9.32 -3.25 -1.85
C VAL A 91 8.15 -3.03 -0.86
N LEU A 92 6.94 -3.47 -1.21
CA LEU A 92 5.76 -3.31 -0.37
C LEU A 92 5.50 -4.51 0.55
N ALA A 93 6.12 -5.66 0.29
CA ALA A 93 5.93 -6.86 1.12
C ALA A 93 6.23 -6.62 2.61
N PRO A 94 7.31 -5.90 3.00
CA PRO A 94 7.57 -5.61 4.42
C PRO A 94 6.46 -4.82 5.12
N LEU A 95 5.75 -3.92 4.40
CA LEU A 95 4.62 -3.20 4.98
C LEU A 95 3.44 -4.13 5.26
N ALA A 96 3.22 -5.13 4.41
CA ALA A 96 2.17 -6.10 4.63
C ALA A 96 2.51 -7.09 5.75
N ASP A 97 3.78 -7.52 5.83
CA ASP A 97 4.26 -8.34 6.94
C ASP A 97 4.05 -7.63 8.29
N GLU A 98 4.37 -6.33 8.37
CA GLU A 98 4.12 -5.53 9.56
C GLU A 98 2.61 -5.35 9.82
N ALA A 99 1.78 -5.17 8.79
CA ALA A 99 0.33 -5.05 8.97
C ALA A 99 -0.26 -6.32 9.59
N TRP A 100 0.16 -7.49 9.09
CA TRP A 100 -0.22 -8.78 9.67
C TRP A 100 0.29 -8.97 11.08
N ALA A 101 1.56 -8.63 11.36
CA ALA A 101 2.12 -8.71 12.70
C ALA A 101 1.32 -7.85 13.70
N ARG A 102 1.00 -6.60 13.33
CA ARG A 102 0.17 -5.71 14.16
C ARG A 102 -1.25 -6.24 14.34
N TYR A 103 -1.84 -6.85 13.32
CA TYR A 103 -3.17 -7.45 13.42
C TYR A 103 -3.17 -8.65 14.37
N GLU A 104 -2.20 -9.55 14.24
CA GLU A 104 -2.05 -10.71 15.12
C GLU A 104 -1.81 -10.32 16.59
N ASP A 105 -1.10 -9.21 16.82
CA ASP A 105 -0.88 -8.63 18.15
C ASP A 105 -2.07 -7.79 18.68
N GLY A 106 -3.14 -7.64 17.89
CA GLY A 106 -4.32 -6.85 18.24
C GLY A 106 -4.08 -5.33 18.26
N LEU A 107 -3.03 -4.87 17.59
CA LEU A 107 -2.67 -3.46 17.40
C LEU A 107 -3.33 -2.84 16.16
N LEU A 108 -3.79 -3.67 15.21
CA LEU A 108 -4.50 -3.26 14.00
C LEU A 108 -5.91 -3.88 13.99
N GLU A 109 -6.93 -3.08 13.70
CA GLU A 109 -8.30 -3.59 13.54
C GLU A 109 -8.51 -4.24 12.16
N ASP A 110 -9.56 -5.06 12.02
CA ASP A 110 -9.88 -5.77 10.77
C ASP A 110 -10.16 -4.81 9.61
N ASP A 111 -10.84 -3.69 9.88
CA ASP A 111 -11.12 -2.66 8.88
C ASP A 111 -9.93 -1.72 8.62
N GLU A 112 -8.90 -1.77 9.46
CA GLU A 112 -7.60 -1.15 9.20
C GLU A 112 -6.72 -2.08 8.34
N LEU A 113 -6.74 -3.40 8.59
CA LEU A 113 -6.08 -4.39 7.74
C LEU A 113 -6.68 -4.39 6.33
N TYR A 114 -8.00 -4.50 6.23
CA TYR A 114 -8.79 -4.51 5.00
C TYR A 114 -9.45 -3.16 4.72
N CYS A 115 -8.67 -2.07 4.67
CA CYS A 115 -9.21 -0.72 4.50
C CYS A 115 -9.91 -0.49 3.14
N TYR A 116 -11.20 -0.86 3.09
CA TYR A 116 -12.05 -0.71 1.91
C TYR A 116 -12.24 0.75 1.51
N GLU A 117 -12.30 1.66 2.49
CA GLU A 117 -12.50 3.09 2.24
C GLU A 117 -11.33 3.70 1.45
N ALA A 118 -10.08 3.35 1.79
CA ALA A 118 -8.90 3.81 1.04
C ALA A 118 -8.93 3.32 -0.41
N LEU A 119 -9.30 2.05 -0.63
CA LEU A 119 -9.44 1.46 -1.96
C LEU A 119 -10.54 2.16 -2.77
N GLN A 120 -11.72 2.38 -2.18
CA GLN A 120 -12.82 3.09 -2.84
C GLN A 120 -12.43 4.53 -3.21
N HIS A 121 -11.78 5.25 -2.30
CA HIS A 121 -11.31 6.61 -2.55
C HIS A 121 -10.30 6.66 -3.70
N GLY A 122 -9.36 5.70 -3.75
CA GLY A 122 -8.41 5.56 -4.84
C GLY A 122 -9.08 5.27 -6.19
N LEU A 123 -10.03 4.33 -6.22
CA LEU A 123 -10.77 3.96 -7.43
C LEU A 123 -11.63 5.11 -7.97
N LEU A 124 -12.41 5.77 -7.11
CA LEU A 124 -13.26 6.89 -7.48
C LEU A 124 -12.44 8.02 -8.15
N LYS A 125 -11.25 8.31 -7.63
CA LYS A 125 -10.37 9.34 -8.18
C LYS A 125 -9.80 8.99 -9.56
N ARG A 126 -9.62 7.70 -9.87
CA ARG A 126 -9.17 7.24 -11.19
C ARG A 126 -10.29 7.22 -12.23
N ILE A 127 -11.55 7.05 -11.79
CA ILE A 127 -12.73 7.06 -12.67
C ILE A 127 -13.15 8.51 -12.98
N LEU A 128 -13.09 9.41 -11.99
CA LEU A 128 -13.57 10.79 -12.11
C LEU A 128 -12.58 11.77 -12.76
N ILE A 129 -11.34 11.36 -13.03
CA ILE A 129 -10.35 12.17 -13.73
C ILE A 129 -10.02 11.45 -15.05
N PRO A 130 -10.57 11.89 -16.20
CA PRO A 130 -10.17 11.34 -17.49
C PRO A 130 -8.67 11.62 -17.71
N ARG A 131 -7.94 10.59 -18.14
CA ARG A 131 -6.51 10.65 -18.48
C ARG A 131 -6.22 11.66 -19.57
#